data_AF-A0A918RWV5-F1
#
_entry.id   AF-A0A918RWV5-F1
#
_cell.length_a   1.000
_cell.length_b   1.000
_cell.length_c   1.000
_cell.angle_alpha   90.00
_cell.angle_beta   90.00
_cell.angle_gamma   90.00
#
_symmetry.space_group_name_H-M   'P 1'
#
loop_
_entity.id
_entity.type
_entity.pdbx_description
1 polymer ?
#
loop_
_entity_poly.entity_id
_entity_poly.type
_entity_poly.pdbx_seq_one_letter_code
_entity_poly.pdbx_strand_id
1 'polypeptide(L)'
;MPHITFVKKILANGELCKKCLEVSTRLESEALIDSIDQIAIADERDADSEGARLARKHDVTRAPFFLVEHDDGQVEVFDIYFKFKKFMASQGVGSSEKIAL
;
A
#
# COMPACT_ATOMS: atom_id res chain seq x y z
N MET A 1 12.73 8.56 -7.83
CA MET A 1 12.25 7.24 -7.36
C MET A 1 10.90 7.52 -6.73
N PRO A 2 9.82 6.84 -7.14
CA PRO A 2 8.49 7.29 -6.79
C PRO A 2 8.27 7.20 -5.27
N HIS A 3 7.49 8.14 -4.73
CA HIS A 3 7.07 8.12 -3.34
C HIS A 3 5.89 7.16 -3.17
N ILE A 4 6.03 6.20 -2.25
CA ILE A 4 5.06 5.12 -2.05
C ILE A 4 4.35 5.30 -0.72
N THR A 5 3.05 5.56 -0.79
CA THR A 5 2.15 5.57 0.36
C THR A 5 1.37 4.27 0.44
N PHE A 6 1.50 3.54 1.55
CA PHE A 6 0.68 2.38 1.88
C PHE A 6 -0.49 2.78 2.78
N VAL A 7 -1.72 2.65 2.29
CA VAL A 7 -2.92 2.98 3.05
C VAL A 7 -3.51 1.72 3.68
N LYS A 8 -3.61 1.72 5.01
CA LYS A 8 -4.22 0.67 5.82
C LYS A 8 -5.50 1.17 6.46
N LYS A 9 -6.35 0.26 6.92
CA LYS A 9 -7.64 0.60 7.53
C LYS A 9 -7.79 0.02 8.93
N ILE A 10 -8.22 0.86 9.87
CA ILE A 10 -8.70 0.48 11.19
C ILE A 10 -10.22 0.47 11.12
N LEU A 11 -10.83 -0.64 11.54
CA LEU A 11 -12.27 -0.82 11.57
C LEU A 11 -12.89 -0.06 12.74
N ALA A 12 -14.21 0.13 12.72
CA ALA A 12 -14.93 0.85 13.78
C ALA A 12 -14.74 0.21 15.17
N ASN A 13 -14.45 -1.09 15.23
CA ASN A 13 -14.14 -1.81 16.47
C ASN A 13 -12.69 -1.61 16.97
N GLY A 14 -11.86 -0.84 16.26
CA GLY A 14 -10.47 -0.57 16.59
C GLY A 14 -9.46 -1.59 16.06
N GLU A 15 -9.91 -2.68 15.43
CA GLU A 15 -9.02 -3.68 14.86
C GLU A 15 -8.49 -3.26 13.49
N LEU A 16 -7.27 -3.70 13.17
CA LEU A 16 -6.75 -3.56 11.81
C LEU A 16 -7.55 -4.46 10.86
N CYS A 17 -7.93 -3.93 9.70
CA CYS A 17 -8.69 -4.68 8.71
C CYS A 17 -7.96 -5.99 8.34
N LYS A 18 -8.70 -7.10 8.23
CA LYS A 18 -8.10 -8.43 7.99
C LYS A 18 -7.16 -8.45 6.77
N LYS A 19 -7.56 -7.80 5.67
CA LYS A 19 -6.73 -7.75 4.46
C LYS A 19 -5.49 -6.86 4.63
N CYS A 20 -5.61 -5.79 5.42
CA CYS A 20 -4.52 -4.89 5.75
C CYS A 20 -3.45 -5.62 6.55
N LEU A 21 -3.86 -6.48 7.50
CA LEU A 21 -2.96 -7.35 8.25
C LEU A 21 -2.23 -8.31 7.29
N GLU A 22 -2.97 -9.05 6.46
CA GLU A 22 -2.39 -10.01 5.50
C GLU A 22 -1.36 -9.36 4.56
N VAL A 23 -1.68 -8.19 4.00
CA VAL A 23 -0.76 -7.48 3.10
C VAL A 23 0.45 -6.91 3.85
N SER A 24 0.29 -6.45 5.10
CA SER A 24 1.43 -5.98 5.90
C SER A 24 2.41 -7.11 6.17
N THR A 25 1.92 -8.28 6.59
CA THR A 25 2.77 -9.46 6.82
C THR A 25 3.49 -9.89 5.54
N ARG A 26 2.84 -9.79 4.37
CA ARG A 26 3.49 -10.08 3.08
C ARG A 26 4.59 -9.08 2.76
N LEU A 27 4.32 -7.78 2.89
CA LEU A 27 5.32 -6.73 2.68
C LEU A 27 6.55 -6.92 3.55
N GLU A 28 6.36 -7.25 4.83
CA GLU A 28 7.45 -7.56 5.77
C GLU A 28 8.21 -8.82 5.36
N SER A 29 7.51 -9.92 5.07
CA SER A 29 8.14 -11.20 4.69
C SER A 29 8.92 -11.14 3.38
N GLU A 30 8.55 -10.22 2.49
CA GLU A 30 9.18 -10.03 1.18
C GLU A 30 10.19 -8.86 1.18
N ALA A 31 10.47 -8.26 2.34
CA ALA A 31 11.32 -7.07 2.51
C ALA A 31 10.91 -5.88 1.63
N LEU A 32 9.63 -5.82 1.22
CA LEU A 32 9.07 -4.71 0.46
C LEU A 32 8.62 -3.57 1.37
N ILE A 33 8.44 -3.83 2.67
CA ILE A 33 8.04 -2.80 3.64
C ILE A 33 9.05 -1.64 3.71
N ASP A 34 10.33 -1.91 3.48
CA ASP A 34 11.41 -0.91 3.50
C ASP A 34 11.36 0.06 2.31
N SER A 35 10.57 -0.27 1.28
CA SER A 35 10.33 0.59 0.12
C SER A 35 9.10 1.50 0.27
N ILE A 36 8.38 1.39 1.38
CA ILE A 36 7.22 2.24 1.67
C ILE A 36 7.69 3.50 2.40
N ASP A 37 7.52 4.65 1.76
CA ASP A 37 7.91 5.94 2.34
C ASP A 37 6.94 6.41 3.42
N GLN A 38 5.65 6.10 3.26
CA GLN A 38 4.60 6.53 4.18
C GLN A 38 3.56 5.45 4.42
N ILE A 39 3.13 5.29 5.67
CA ILE A 39 1.95 4.49 6.03
C ILE A 39 0.85 5.45 6.51
N ALA A 40 -0.29 5.45 5.80
CA ALA A 40 -1.46 6.24 6.17
C ALA A 40 -2.60 5.36 6.67
N ILE A 41 -3.33 5.84 7.69
CA ILE A 41 -4.42 5.10 8.32
C ILE A 41 -5.78 5.69 7.94
N ALA A 42 -6.64 4.86 7.35
CA ALA A 42 -8.07 5.08 7.19
C ALA A 42 -8.79 4.51 8.42
N ASP A 43 -9.14 5.35 9.40
CA ASP A 43 -9.90 4.93 10.57
C ASP A 43 -11.40 5.10 10.29
N GLU A 44 -12.19 4.03 10.37
CA GLU A 44 -13.64 4.12 10.13
C GLU A 44 -14.38 5.05 11.10
N ARG A 45 -13.78 5.35 12.26
CA ARG A 45 -14.35 6.24 13.27
C ARG A 45 -14.06 7.71 13.00
N ASP A 46 -13.12 7.99 12.09
CA ASP A 46 -12.67 9.33 11.75
C ASP A 46 -12.62 9.49 10.22
N ALA A 47 -13.66 10.11 9.66
CA ALA A 47 -13.73 10.37 8.23
C ALA A 47 -12.62 11.31 7.74
N ASP A 48 -11.99 12.09 8.62
CA ASP A 48 -10.89 12.98 8.28
C ASP A 48 -9.53 12.37 8.56
N SER A 49 -9.46 11.09 8.94
CA SER A 49 -8.19 10.39 9.04
C SER A 49 -7.45 10.44 7.69
N GLU A 50 -6.12 10.45 7.74
CA GLU A 50 -5.31 10.66 6.55
C GLU A 50 -5.61 9.66 5.42
N GLY A 51 -5.67 8.37 5.74
CA GLY A 51 -6.00 7.33 4.78
C GLY A 51 -7.43 7.45 4.23
N ALA A 52 -8.38 7.95 5.04
CA ALA A 52 -9.76 8.17 4.59
C ALA A 52 -9.84 9.34 3.58
N ARG A 53 -9.07 10.42 3.80
CA ARG A 53 -8.95 11.53 2.85
C ARG A 53 -8.29 11.08 1.55
N LEU A 54 -7.21 10.29 1.63
CA LEU A 54 -6.52 9.74 0.47
C LEU A 54 -7.43 8.81 -0.34
N ALA A 55 -8.18 7.94 0.33
CA ALA A 55 -9.15 7.05 -0.29
C ALA A 55 -10.19 7.85 -1.09
N ARG A 56 -10.77 8.92 -0.52
CA ARG A 56 -11.70 9.80 -1.23
C ARG A 56 -11.06 10.53 -2.41
N LYS A 57 -9.86 11.09 -2.21
CA LYS A 57 -9.12 11.85 -3.24
C LYS A 57 -8.86 10.99 -4.49
N HIS A 58 -8.59 9.71 -4.30
CA HIS A 58 -8.23 8.78 -5.39
C HIS A 58 -9.38 7.81 -5.76
N ASP A 59 -10.61 8.08 -5.30
CA ASP A 59 -11.81 7.26 -5.55
C ASP A 59 -11.65 5.76 -5.22
N VAL A 60 -10.95 5.47 -4.12
CA VAL A 60 -10.72 4.11 -3.63
C VAL A 60 -11.66 3.81 -2.47
N THR A 61 -12.41 2.72 -2.57
CA THR A 61 -13.42 2.34 -1.57
C THR A 61 -12.93 1.28 -0.57
N ARG A 62 -11.82 0.60 -0.87
CA ARG A 62 -11.33 -0.55 -0.10
C ARG A 62 -9.86 -0.39 0.26
N ALA A 63 -9.53 -0.79 1.47
CA ALA A 63 -8.16 -0.90 1.95
C ALA A 63 -7.79 -2.39 2.12
N PRO A 64 -6.49 -2.72 2.05
CA PRO A 64 -5.38 -1.81 1.80
C PRO A 64 -5.22 -1.44 0.32
N PHE A 65 -4.55 -0.31 0.06
CA PHE A 65 -4.11 0.08 -1.28
C PHE A 65 -2.79 0.85 -1.20
N PHE A 66 -2.15 1.06 -2.35
CA PHE A 66 -0.92 1.81 -2.49
C PHE A 66 -1.13 2.99 -3.43
N LEU A 67 -0.52 4.11 -3.09
CA LEU A 67 -0.35 5.26 -3.98
C LEU A 67 1.13 5.35 -4.33
N VAL A 68 1.43 5.43 -5.62
CA VAL A 68 2.79 5.59 -6.14
C VAL A 68 2.82 6.93 -6.87
N GLU A 69 3.47 7.91 -6.26
CA GLU A 69 3.58 9.28 -6.78
C GLU A 69 4.91 9.44 -7.51
N HIS A 70 4.85 9.74 -8.80
CA HIS A 70 6.02 9.94 -9.66
C HIS A 70 6.50 11.39 -9.63
N ASP A 71 7.75 11.61 -10.02
CA ASP A 71 8.39 12.94 -10.01
C ASP A 71 7.70 13.93 -10.97
N ASP A 72 6.93 13.44 -11.95
CA ASP A 72 6.12 14.24 -12.88
C ASP A 72 4.71 14.57 -12.36
N GLY A 73 4.38 14.13 -11.14
CA GLY A 73 3.10 14.34 -10.48
C GLY A 73 2.02 13.31 -10.85
N GLN A 74 2.30 12.30 -11.67
CA GLN A 74 1.37 11.20 -11.90
C GLN A 74 1.26 10.33 -10.65
N VAL A 75 0.03 9.86 -10.36
CA VAL A 75 -0.22 8.95 -9.24
C VAL A 75 -0.86 7.67 -9.73
N GLU A 76 -0.17 6.55 -9.53
CA GLU A 76 -0.72 5.22 -9.76
C GLU A 76 -1.33 4.65 -8.49
N VAL A 77 -2.51 4.04 -8.61
CA VAL A 77 -3.23 3.43 -7.51
C VAL A 77 -3.22 1.92 -7.66
N PHE A 78 -2.73 1.21 -6.65
CA PHE A 78 -2.77 -0.25 -6.59
C PHE A 78 -3.65 -0.73 -5.44
N ASP A 79 -4.86 -1.22 -5.75
CA ASP A 79 -5.77 -1.86 -4.77
C ASP A 79 -5.58 -3.38 -4.68
N ILE A 80 -4.71 -3.94 -5.55
CA ILE A 80 -4.36 -5.36 -5.61
C ILE A 80 -2.86 -5.50 -5.34
N TYR A 81 -2.51 -6.14 -4.22
CA TYR A 81 -1.11 -6.39 -3.81
C TYR A 81 -0.24 -6.99 -4.91
N PHE A 82 -0.75 -7.97 -5.67
CA PHE A 82 0.03 -8.60 -6.73
C PHE A 82 0.40 -7.65 -7.87
N LYS A 83 -0.46 -6.67 -8.19
CA LYS A 83 -0.15 -5.64 -9.18
C LYS A 83 0.93 -4.69 -8.66
N PHE A 84 0.83 -4.28 -7.40
CA PHE A 84 1.87 -3.49 -6.72
C PHE A 84 3.21 -4.23 -6.70
N LYS A 85 3.23 -5.51 -6.28
CA LYS A 85 4.44 -6.34 -6.26
C LYS A 85 5.09 -6.45 -7.65
N LYS A 86 4.28 -6.65 -8.70
CA LYS A 86 4.77 -6.70 -10.08
C LYS A 86 5.35 -5.36 -10.52
N PHE A 87 4.73 -4.25 -10.12
CA PHE A 87 5.28 -2.91 -10.33
C PHE A 87 6.65 -2.78 -9.64
N MET A 88 6.77 -3.10 -8.35
CA MET A 88 8.04 -3.03 -7.61
C MET A 88 9.15 -3.87 -8.27
N ALA A 89 8.82 -5.09 -8.70
CA ALA A 89 9.77 -5.94 -9.42
C ALA A 89 10.25 -5.32 -10.75
N SER A 90 9.36 -4.61 -11.48
CA SER A 90 9.74 -3.89 -12.70
C SER A 90 10.64 -2.68 -12.44
N GLN A 91 10.62 -2.13 -11.22
CA GLN A 91 11.50 -1.06 -10.75
C GLN A 91 12.83 -1.60 -10.17
N GLY A 92 13.04 -2.93 -10.18
CA GLY A 92 14.23 -3.57 -9.61
C GLY A 92 14.22 -3.65 -8.08
N VAL A 93 13.06 -3.49 -7.45
CA VAL A 93 12.89 -3.57 -5.98
C VAL A 93 12.24 -4.90 -5.60
N GLY A 94 12.79 -5.54 -4.57
CA GLY A 94 12.36 -6.85 -4.09
C GLY A 94 13.29 -7.98 -4.54
N SER A 95 13.23 -9.10 -3.82
CA SER A 95 14.21 -10.18 -3.96
C SER A 95 14.25 -10.74 -5.38
N SER A 96 15.44 -10.67 -5.99
CA SER A 96 15.85 -11.56 -7.08
C SER A 96 16.07 -12.95 -6.50
N GLU A 97 15.01 -13.64 -6.07
CA GLU A 97 15.12 -15.05 -5.76
C GLU A 97 15.21 -15.76 -7.11
N LYS A 98 16.44 -16.18 -7.45
CA LYS A 98 16.75 -17.05 -8.57
C LYS A 98 15.67 -18.12 -8.65
N ILE A 99 15.08 -18.28 -9.84
CA ILE A 99 14.49 -19.55 -10.25
C ILE A 99 15.61 -20.58 -10.06
N ALA A 100 15.53 -21.37 -9.00
CA ALA A 100 16.42 -22.51 -8.82
C ALA A 100 16.20 -23.42 -10.03
N LEU A 101 17.30 -23.65 -10.77
CA LEU A 101 17.40 -24.61 -11.86
C LEU A 101 17.03 -26.02 -11.37
#